data_AF-A0A6G1RNM9-F1
#
_entry.id   AF-A0A6G1RNM9-F1
#
_cell.length_a   1.000
_cell.length_b   1.000
_cell.length_c   1.000
_cell.angle_alpha   90.00
_cell.angle_beta   90.00
_cell.angle_gamma   90.00
#
_symmetry.space_group_name_H-M   'P 1'
#
loop_
_entity.id
_entity.type
_entity.pdbx_description
1 polymer ?
#
loop_
_entity_poly.entity_id
_entity_poly.type
_entity_poly.pdbx_seq_one_letter_code
_entity_poly.pdbx_strand_id
1 'polypeptide(L)'
;MADGQAFLSARGRVLTAFRPGDEYQWKGPFYFIQGADPQFGLMKAWAVGDTNNGDDEWGEEIRLAEQAVRAVNELTPKPKFFVLCGDLIHGMPGCVSIRDPCV
;
A
#
# COMPACT_ATOMS: atom_id res chain seq x y z
N MET A 1 14.43 -8.00 -19.13
CA MET A 1 13.27 -7.40 -19.83
C MET A 1 12.12 -7.29 -18.83
N ALA A 2 12.16 -6.30 -17.95
CA ALA A 2 11.01 -5.82 -17.21
C ALA A 2 10.90 -4.36 -17.64
N ASP A 3 9.97 -4.08 -18.53
CA ASP A 3 9.84 -2.76 -19.14
C ASP A 3 9.46 -1.77 -18.04
N GLY A 4 10.23 -0.70 -17.93
CA GLY A 4 10.13 0.29 -16.85
C GLY A 4 8.87 1.13 -16.94
N GLN A 5 7.72 0.53 -16.66
CA GLN A 5 6.48 1.26 -16.40
C GLN A 5 6.63 1.95 -15.05
N ALA A 6 7.23 3.14 -15.10
CA ALA A 6 7.37 4.07 -14.00
C ALA A 6 6.04 4.17 -13.24
N PHE A 7 6.11 4.03 -11.92
CA PHE A 7 5.04 4.33 -10.98
C PHE A 7 4.16 5.48 -11.51
N LEU A 8 2.93 5.17 -11.89
CA LEU A 8 1.96 6.18 -12.33
C LEU A 8 1.59 7.00 -11.09
N SER A 9 2.21 8.16 -10.95
CA SER A 9 1.88 9.11 -9.90
C SER A 9 0.81 10.09 -10.37
N ALA A 10 -0.02 10.56 -9.44
CA ALA A 10 -0.95 11.63 -9.73
C ALA A 10 -0.18 12.91 -10.07
N ARG A 11 -0.58 13.60 -11.14
CA ARG A 11 -0.06 14.91 -11.54
C ARG A 11 -1.19 15.93 -11.55
N GLY A 12 -0.97 17.11 -10.98
CA GLY A 12 -2.02 18.14 -10.92
C GLY A 12 -3.30 17.66 -10.23
N ARG A 13 -3.19 16.81 -9.19
CA ARG A 13 -4.30 16.13 -8.50
C ARG A 13 -5.10 15.14 -9.35
N VAL A 14 -4.55 14.66 -10.48
CA VAL A 14 -5.20 13.70 -11.37
C VAL A 14 -4.30 12.48 -11.58
N LEU A 15 -4.85 11.28 -11.39
CA LEU A 15 -4.19 10.03 -11.73
C LEU A 15 -4.51 9.68 -13.19
N THR A 16 -3.50 9.62 -14.06
CA THR A 16 -3.67 9.43 -15.52
C THR A 16 -4.22 8.07 -15.92
N ALA A 17 -4.26 7.11 -14.98
CA ALA A 17 -4.94 5.82 -15.18
C ALA A 17 -6.46 5.99 -15.38
N PHE A 18 -7.07 7.06 -14.82
CA PHE A 18 -8.48 7.38 -14.95
C PHE A 18 -8.67 8.55 -15.90
N ARG A 19 -9.15 8.28 -17.11
CA ARG A 19 -9.37 9.31 -18.13
C ARG A 19 -10.70 10.02 -17.86
N PRO A 20 -10.75 11.37 -17.89
CA PRO A 20 -11.99 12.11 -17.66
C PRO A 20 -13.14 11.68 -18.58
N GLY A 21 -12.90 11.47 -19.88
CA GLY A 21 -13.95 11.02 -20.81
C GLY A 21 -14.55 9.65 -20.46
N ASP A 22 -13.79 8.80 -19.78
CA ASP A 22 -14.23 7.46 -19.40
C ASP A 22 -14.91 7.41 -18.04
N GLU A 23 -14.50 8.29 -17.12
CA GLU A 23 -14.81 8.23 -15.69
C GLU A 23 -15.67 9.39 -15.17
N TYR A 24 -15.85 10.46 -15.94
CA TYR A 24 -16.60 11.66 -15.53
C TYR A 24 -18.10 11.41 -15.34
N GLN A 25 -18.68 10.51 -16.13
CA GLN A 25 -20.09 10.14 -16.02
C GLN A 25 -20.23 8.75 -15.41
N TRP A 26 -21.21 8.61 -14.52
CA TRP A 26 -21.57 7.30 -13.98
C TRP A 26 -22.19 6.43 -15.07
N LYS A 27 -21.52 5.31 -15.40
CA LYS A 27 -21.96 4.36 -16.44
C LYS A 27 -22.70 3.14 -15.91
N GLY A 28 -22.69 2.92 -14.60
CA GLY A 28 -23.26 1.74 -13.97
C GLY A 28 -22.58 1.38 -12.65
N PRO A 29 -23.11 0.40 -11.90
CA PRO A 29 -22.50 -0.04 -10.67
C PRO A 29 -21.10 -0.60 -10.94
N PHE A 30 -20.18 -0.33 -10.03
CA PHE A 30 -18.86 -0.94 -9.98
C PHE A 30 -18.56 -1.27 -8.53
N TYR A 31 -17.56 -2.10 -8.32
CA TYR A 31 -17.04 -2.37 -7.00
C TYR A 31 -15.52 -2.15 -7.00
N PHE A 32 -15.00 -1.86 -5.82
CA PHE A 32 -13.60 -1.57 -5.57
C PHE A 32 -13.21 -2.17 -4.23
N ILE A 33 -11.92 -2.22 -3.97
CA ILE A 33 -11.39 -2.73 -2.71
C ILE A 33 -10.81 -1.57 -1.93
N GLN A 34 -11.10 -1.54 -0.64
CA GLN A 34 -10.46 -0.64 0.32
C GLN A 34 -9.63 -1.50 1.27
N GLY A 35 -8.35 -1.18 1.35
CA GLY A 35 -7.42 -1.77 2.29
C GLY A 35 -6.84 -0.67 3.17
N ALA A 36 -6.34 -1.06 4.33
CA ALA A 36 -5.74 -0.16 5.29
C ALA A 36 -4.73 -0.93 6.13
N ASP A 37 -3.88 -0.19 6.83
CA ASP A 37 -3.05 -0.68 7.92
C ASP A 37 -2.17 -1.90 7.58
N PRO A 38 -1.44 -1.93 6.44
CA PRO A 38 -0.49 -3.01 6.24
C PRO A 38 0.66 -2.98 7.26
N GLN A 39 0.90 -1.82 7.91
CA GLN A 39 1.73 -1.62 9.12
C GLN A 39 3.04 -2.41 9.11
N PHE A 40 3.83 -2.24 8.04
CA PHE A 40 5.09 -2.95 7.85
C PHE A 40 6.05 -2.71 9.03
N GLY A 41 6.48 -3.79 9.71
CA GLY A 41 7.31 -3.75 10.92
C GLY A 41 6.54 -4.01 12.21
N LEU A 42 5.20 -4.00 12.20
CA LEU A 42 4.39 -4.23 13.40
C LEU A 42 4.46 -5.67 13.88
N MET A 43 4.46 -6.64 12.97
CA MET A 43 4.32 -8.05 13.35
C MET A 43 5.51 -8.51 14.19
N LYS A 44 6.72 -8.10 13.82
CA LYS A 44 7.91 -8.38 14.62
C LYS A 44 7.87 -7.60 15.93
N ALA A 45 7.64 -6.29 15.89
CA ALA A 45 7.59 -5.45 17.09
C ALA A 45 6.67 -6.05 18.17
N TRP A 46 5.52 -6.56 17.73
CA TRP A 46 4.59 -7.29 18.59
C TRP A 46 5.12 -8.65 19.07
N ALA A 47 5.68 -9.47 18.17
CA ALA A 47 6.18 -10.80 18.50
C ALA A 47 7.35 -10.80 19.49
N VAL A 48 8.26 -9.81 19.39
CA VAL A 48 9.44 -9.70 20.26
C VAL A 48 9.21 -8.78 21.47
N GLY A 49 8.09 -8.05 21.49
CA GLY A 49 7.75 -7.10 22.55
C GLY A 49 8.57 -5.80 22.52
N ASP A 50 9.26 -5.51 21.42
CA ASP A 50 10.02 -4.28 21.20
C ASP A 50 9.24 -3.36 20.26
N THR A 51 8.39 -2.51 20.83
CA THR A 51 7.57 -1.55 20.08
C THR A 51 8.25 -0.19 19.92
N ASN A 52 9.48 -0.03 20.42
CA ASN A 52 10.18 1.25 20.41
C ASN A 52 11.23 1.32 19.30
N ASN A 53 11.70 0.17 18.81
CA ASN A 53 12.56 0.11 17.63
C ASN A 53 11.71 -0.18 16.40
N GLY A 54 11.53 0.84 15.56
CA GLY A 54 10.98 0.70 14.22
C GLY A 54 11.99 -0.05 13.36
N ASP A 55 11.88 -1.37 13.38
CA ASP A 55 12.82 -2.21 12.67
C ASP A 55 12.54 -2.22 11.16
N ASP A 56 13.58 -2.57 10.40
CA ASP A 56 13.59 -2.63 8.94
C ASP A 56 13.25 -4.04 8.40
N GLU A 57 12.81 -4.97 9.26
CA GLU A 57 12.42 -6.31 8.85
C GLU A 57 10.92 -6.39 8.52
N TRP A 58 10.59 -6.16 7.25
CA TRP A 58 9.21 -6.21 6.76
C TRP A 58 8.86 -7.53 6.06
N GLY A 59 9.64 -8.59 6.28
CA GLY A 59 9.58 -9.80 5.46
C GLY A 59 8.21 -10.47 5.46
N GLU A 60 7.56 -10.55 6.61
CA GLU A 60 6.24 -11.18 6.74
C GLU A 60 5.13 -10.28 6.19
N GLU A 61 5.16 -8.98 6.48
CA GLU A 61 4.19 -8.02 5.97
C GLU A 61 4.29 -7.88 4.44
N ILE A 62 5.50 -7.91 3.86
CA ILE A 62 5.70 -7.97 2.41
C ILE A 62 5.05 -9.23 1.85
N ARG A 63 5.32 -10.41 2.45
CA ARG A 63 4.76 -11.69 2.00
C ARG A 63 3.22 -11.66 2.01
N LEU A 64 2.62 -11.09 3.06
CA LEU A 64 1.16 -10.95 3.19
C LEU A 64 0.61 -9.94 2.19
N ALA A 65 1.27 -8.80 1.98
CA ALA A 65 0.87 -7.80 1.00
C ALA A 65 0.93 -8.34 -0.42
N GLU A 66 1.96 -9.13 -0.77
CA GLU A 66 2.03 -9.83 -2.05
C GLU A 66 0.88 -10.83 -2.23
N GLN A 67 0.54 -11.59 -1.20
CA GLN A 67 -0.61 -12.51 -1.21
C GLN A 67 -1.92 -11.74 -1.42
N ALA A 68 -2.11 -10.61 -0.75
CA ALA A 68 -3.27 -9.75 -0.94
C ALA A 68 -3.35 -9.24 -2.38
N VAL A 69 -2.24 -8.76 -2.96
CA VAL A 69 -2.19 -8.32 -4.36
C VAL A 69 -2.53 -9.45 -5.34
N ARG A 70 -2.02 -10.67 -5.10
CA ARG A 70 -2.35 -11.84 -5.93
C ARG A 70 -3.84 -12.17 -5.83
N ALA A 71 -4.38 -12.28 -4.62
CA ALA A 71 -5.79 -12.56 -4.39
C ALA A 71 -6.70 -11.52 -5.05
N VAL A 72 -6.38 -10.23 -4.92
CA VAL A 72 -7.12 -9.12 -5.56
C VAL A 72 -7.12 -9.24 -7.09
N ASN A 73 -6.00 -9.66 -7.68
CA ASN A 73 -5.88 -9.82 -9.13
C ASN A 73 -6.63 -11.04 -9.68
N GLU A 74 -6.89 -12.05 -8.85
CA GLU A 74 -7.63 -13.27 -9.20
C GLU A 74 -9.16 -13.12 -9.06
N LEU A 75 -9.65 -12.05 -8.41
CA LEU A 75 -11.08 -11.80 -8.27
C LEU A 75 -11.78 -11.68 -9.63
N THR A 76 -12.94 -12.34 -9.73
CA THR A 76 -13.86 -12.23 -10.87
C THR A 76 -15.28 -11.92 -10.36
N PRO A 77 -15.93 -10.81 -10.77
CA PRO A 77 -15.44 -9.77 -11.68
C PRO A 77 -14.14 -9.12 -11.19
N LYS A 78 -13.45 -8.30 -12.00
CA LYS A 78 -12.22 -7.61 -11.57
C LYS A 78 -12.57 -6.29 -10.88
N PRO A 79 -11.95 -5.92 -9.74
CA PRO A 79 -12.27 -4.67 -9.08
C PRO A 79 -11.81 -3.51 -9.96
N LYS A 80 -12.56 -2.42 -9.95
CA LYS A 80 -12.22 -1.24 -10.77
C LYS A 80 -10.89 -0.62 -10.33
N PHE A 81 -10.66 -0.59 -9.03
CA PHE A 81 -9.42 -0.16 -8.41
C PHE A 81 -9.30 -0.67 -6.98
N PHE A 82 -8.10 -0.52 -6.43
CA PHE A 82 -7.78 -0.80 -5.04
C PHE A 82 -7.26 0.50 -4.41
N VAL A 83 -7.92 0.98 -3.35
CA VAL A 83 -7.47 2.11 -2.54
C VAL A 83 -6.86 1.60 -1.24
N LEU A 84 -5.69 2.15 -0.88
CA LEU A 84 -4.99 1.86 0.38
C LEU A 84 -5.02 3.12 1.25
N CYS A 85 -5.62 3.04 2.43
CA CYS A 85 -6.07 4.21 3.19
C CYS A 85 -5.12 4.72 4.29
N GLY A 86 -3.96 4.12 4.53
CA GLY A 86 -3.01 4.63 5.51
C GLY A 86 -2.26 3.55 6.26
N ASP A 87 -1.51 3.98 7.29
CA ASP A 87 -0.75 3.13 8.21
C ASP A 87 0.13 2.10 7.50
N LEU A 88 0.92 2.62 6.55
CA LEU A 88 1.73 1.79 5.67
C LEU A 88 2.87 1.09 6.42
N ILE A 89 3.50 1.81 7.35
CA ILE A 89 4.69 1.38 8.09
C ILE A 89 4.46 1.55 9.58
N HIS A 90 5.01 0.63 10.37
CA HIS A 90 5.06 0.68 11.82
C HIS A 90 6.36 1.37 12.27
N GLY A 91 6.45 2.68 11.99
CA GLY A 91 7.55 3.53 12.43
C GLY A 91 7.03 4.69 13.27
N MET A 92 7.63 4.95 14.44
CA MET A 92 7.29 6.13 15.23
C MET A 92 7.70 7.42 14.49
N PRO A 93 6.80 8.41 14.33
CA PRO A 93 7.18 9.71 13.81
C PRO A 93 8.11 10.42 14.83
N GLY A 94 9.39 10.52 14.49
CA GLY A 94 10.44 11.09 15.35
C GLY A 94 11.80 10.39 15.26
N CYS A 95 11.83 9.20 14.66
CA CYS A 95 13.05 8.48 14.31
C CYS A 95 13.52 8.89 12.92
N VAL A 96 14.65 9.59 12.83
CA VAL A 96 15.07 10.27 11.60
C VAL A 96 15.61 9.29 10.53
N SER A 97 15.86 8.02 10.85
CA SER A 97 16.46 7.07 9.91
C SER A 97 16.47 5.64 10.48
N ILE A 98 16.32 4.61 9.62
CA ILE A 98 16.63 3.19 9.94
C ILE A 98 18.09 2.99 10.40
N ARG A 99 18.93 4.03 10.31
CA ARG A 99 20.34 4.02 10.75
C ARG A 99 20.71 5.10 11.77
N ASP A 100 19.79 5.95 12.23
CA ASP A 100 20.12 7.00 13.21
C ASP A 100 19.15 6.99 14.40
N PRO A 101 19.66 7.16 15.63
CA PRO A 101 18.86 7.03 16.84
C PRO A 101 17.86 8.17 16.97
N CYS A 102 16.65 7.82 17.41
CA CYS A 102 15.63 8.76 17.83
C CYS A 102 15.92 9.17 19.26
N VAL A 103 16.07 10.49 19.46
CA VAL A 103 16.37 11.24 20.70
C VAL A 103 17.70 10.92 21.40
#